data_AF-Q2I3J3-F1
#
_entry.id   AF-Q2I3J3-F1
#
_cell.length_a   1.000
_cell.length_b   1.000
_cell.length_c   1.000
_cell.angle_alpha   90.00
_cell.angle_beta   90.00
_cell.angle_gamma   90.00
#
_symmetry.space_group_name_H-M   'P 1'
#
loop_
_entity.id
_entity.type
_entity.pdbx_description
1 polymer ?
#
loop_
_entity_poly.entity_id
_entity_poly.type
_entity_poly.pdbx_seq_one_letter_code
_entity_poly.pdbx_strand_id
1 'polypeptide(L)' 'VPVWSGVNVAAVSLQGLNPQMGTEGDGENWKAIHIKVIDGAYEVIKLKGYTPWAIGMSVADLVESIIKNMHQ' A
#
# COMPACT_ATOMS: atom_id res chain seq x y z
N VAL A 1 5.45 -4.52 -6.74
CA VAL A 1 6.80 -4.18 -6.24
C VAL A 1 6.66 -3.06 -5.23
N PRO A 2 7.02 -3.28 -3.97
CA PRO A 2 7.01 -2.23 -2.96
C PRO A 2 8.19 -1.29 -3.21
N VAL A 3 7.92 0.01 -3.40
CA VAL A 3 8.98 1.01 -3.63
C VAL A 3 9.43 1.56 -2.28
N TRP A 4 10.29 0.81 -1.58
CA TRP A 4 10.76 1.13 -0.22
C TRP A 4 11.47 2.49 -0.11
N SER A 5 12.14 2.93 -1.17
CA SER A 5 12.83 4.23 -1.24
C SER A 5 11.89 5.43 -1.19
N GLY A 6 10.61 5.26 -1.56
CA GLY A 6 9.60 6.31 -1.49
C GLY A 6 8.84 6.38 -0.17
N VAL A 7 8.98 5.38 0.71
CA VAL A 7 8.21 5.30 1.94
C VAL A 7 8.71 6.34 2.95
N ASN A 8 7.81 7.23 3.36
CA ASN A 8 8.13 8.33 4.27
C ASN A 8 6.94 8.70 5.15
N VAL A 9 7.23 9.35 6.28
CA VAL A 9 6.24 10.01 7.14
C VAL A 9 6.71 11.44 7.37
N ALA A 10 5.86 12.43 7.04
CA ALA A 10 6.22 13.84 7.11
C ALA A 10 7.56 14.17 6.41
N ALA A 11 7.78 13.58 5.23
CA ALA A 11 9.01 13.66 4.44
C ALA A 11 10.28 13.03 5.06
N VAL A 12 10.17 12.36 6.21
CA VAL A 12 11.27 11.56 6.78
C VAL A 12 11.27 10.18 6.14
N SER A 13 12.33 9.84 5.41
CA SER A 13 12.48 8.55 4.74
C SER A 13 12.67 7.42 5.75
N LEU A 14 11.83 6.38 5.67
CA LEU A 14 11.97 5.20 6.53
C LEU A 14 13.19 4.36 6.15
N GLN A 15 13.57 4.33 4.87
CA GLN A 15 14.79 3.66 4.43
C GLN A 15 16.05 4.37 4.95
N GLY A 16 15.99 5.68 5.20
CA GLY A 16 17.08 6.42 5.85
C GLY A 16 17.28 6.03 7.31
N LEU A 17 16.21 5.61 8.01
CA LEU A 17 16.25 5.14 9.39
C LEU A 17 16.63 3.66 9.49
N ASN A 18 16.07 2.83 8.60
CA ASN A 18 16.39 1.41 8.47
C ASN A 18 16.84 1.12 7.03
N PRO A 19 18.16 1.15 6.76
CA PRO A 19 18.70 0.88 5.42
C PRO A 19 18.38 -0.53 4.89
N GLN A 20 18.12 -1.48 5.80
CA GLN A 20 17.78 -2.86 5.47
C GLN A 20 16.27 -3.08 5.31
N MET A 21 15.43 -2.05 5.46
CA MET A 21 13.98 -2.13 5.34
C MET A 21 13.55 -2.84 4.06
N GLY A 22 12.70 -3.87 4.22
CA GLY A 22 12.18 -4.65 3.09
C GLY A 22 13.14 -5.68 2.51
N THR A 23 14.35 -5.80 3.04
CA THR A 23 15.29 -6.90 2.77
C THR A 23 15.07 -8.07 3.74
N GLU A 24 15.80 -9.17 3.57
CA GLU A 24 15.73 -10.32 4.48
C GLU A 24 16.49 -10.09 5.80
N GLY A 25 17.41 -9.12 5.83
CA GLY A 25 18.13 -8.72 7.05
C GLY A 25 17.35 -7.76 7.94
N ASP A 26 16.17 -7.33 7.49
CA ASP A 26 15.31 -6.41 8.22
C ASP A 26 14.79 -7.02 9.52
N GLY A 27 15.33 -6.56 10.66
CA GLY A 27 14.90 -7.02 11.98
C GLY A 27 13.43 -6.74 12.30
N GLU A 28 12.82 -5.77 11.63
CA GLU A 28 11.40 -5.40 11.81
C GLU A 28 10.47 -6.09 10.79
N ASN A 29 11.04 -6.80 9.81
CA ASN A 29 10.32 -7.57 8.81
C ASN A 29 9.24 -6.76 8.04
N TRP A 30 9.58 -5.56 7.56
CA TRP A 30 8.67 -4.71 6.78
C TRP A 30 8.19 -5.40 5.50
N LYS A 31 8.96 -6.35 4.96
CA LYS A 31 8.55 -7.19 3.83
C LYS A 31 7.22 -7.92 4.08
N ALA A 32 6.93 -8.30 5.32
CA ALA A 32 5.65 -8.94 5.68
C ALA A 32 4.44 -8.03 5.43
N ILE A 33 4.58 -6.70 5.53
CA ILE A 33 3.50 -5.77 5.20
C ILE A 33 3.15 -5.86 3.71
N HIS A 34 4.15 -5.91 2.83
CA HIS A 34 3.89 -6.07 1.40
C HIS A 34 3.21 -7.41 1.09
N ILE A 35 3.62 -8.50 1.76
CA ILE A 35 2.98 -9.80 1.62
C ILE A 35 1.51 -9.72 2.03
N LYS A 36 1.19 -9.09 3.17
CA LYS A 36 -0.21 -8.87 3.61
C LYS A 36 -1.03 -8.04 2.61
N VAL A 37 -0.43 -7.08 1.91
CA VAL A 37 -1.13 -6.31 0.86
C VAL A 37 -1.53 -7.22 -0.31
N ILE A 38 -0.66 -8.16 -0.71
CA ILE A 38 -0.98 -9.14 -1.75
C ILE A 38 -2.05 -10.11 -1.25
N ASP A 39 -1.84 -10.68 -0.07
CA ASP A 39 -2.68 -11.73 0.50
C ASP A 39 -4.07 -11.23 0.90
N GLY A 40 -4.20 -9.94 1.27
CA GLY A 40 -5.46 -9.36 1.73
C GLY A 40 -6.59 -9.46 0.70
N ALA A 41 -6.29 -9.35 -0.59
CA ALA A 41 -7.29 -9.56 -1.64
C ALA A 41 -7.79 -11.01 -1.65
N TYR A 42 -6.86 -11.98 -1.59
CA TYR A 42 -7.19 -13.40 -1.57
C TYR A 42 -7.94 -13.81 -0.31
N GLU A 43 -7.57 -13.25 0.84
CA GLU A 43 -8.22 -13.50 2.12
C GLU A 43 -9.69 -13.05 2.10
N VAL A 44 -9.96 -11.83 1.61
CA VAL A 44 -11.34 -11.32 1.51
C VAL A 44 -12.16 -12.12 0.49
N ILE A 45 -11.57 -12.49 -0.65
CA ILE A 45 -12.23 -13.36 -1.63
C ILE A 45 -12.54 -14.72 -1.01
N LYS A 46 -11.63 -15.31 -0.25
CA LYS A 46 -11.84 -16.60 0.42
C LYS A 46 -12.98 -16.52 1.44
N LEU A 47 -13.11 -15.41 2.17
CA LEU A 47 -14.12 -15.25 3.23
C LEU A 47 -15.50 -14.84 2.70
N LYS A 48 -15.56 -13.95 1.70
CA LYS A 48 -16.81 -13.33 1.21
C LYS A 48 -17.15 -13.67 -0.24
N GLY A 49 -16.18 -14.15 -1.02
CA GLY A 49 -16.31 -14.45 -2.45
C GLY A 49 -16.06 -13.28 -3.40
N TYR A 50 -15.90 -12.05 -2.89
CA TYR A 50 -15.73 -10.82 -3.69
C TYR A 50 -15.26 -9.62 -2.83
N THR A 51 -14.73 -8.56 -3.47
CA THR A 51 -14.06 -7.40 -2.82
C THR A 51 -14.64 -6.03 -3.24
N PRO A 52 -15.92 -5.73 -2.96
CA PRO A 52 -16.61 -4.60 -3.60
C PRO A 52 -16.27 -3.23 -2.97
N TRP A 53 -16.11 -3.17 -1.65
CA TRP A 53 -16.06 -1.91 -0.91
C TRP A 53 -14.77 -1.14 -1.15
N ALA A 54 -13.62 -1.79 -0.95
CA ALA A 54 -12.31 -1.16 -1.16
C ALA A 54 -12.14 -0.70 -2.61
N ILE A 55 -12.52 -1.54 -3.59
CA ILE A 55 -12.47 -1.19 -5.01
C ILE A 55 -13.41 -0.02 -5.31
N GLY A 56 -14.64 -0.03 -4.78
CA GLY A 56 -15.60 1.06 -4.96
C GLY A 56 -15.07 2.40 -4.43
N MET A 57 -14.44 2.39 -3.26
CA MET A 57 -13.80 3.59 -2.68
C MET A 57 -12.59 4.05 -3.52
N SER A 58 -11.74 3.12 -3.97
CA SER A 58 -10.62 3.46 -4.87
C SER A 58 -11.09 4.09 -6.19
N VAL A 59 -12.18 3.58 -6.78
CA VAL A 59 -12.74 4.15 -8.01
C VAL A 59 -13.35 5.52 -7.75
N ALA A 60 -14.05 5.70 -6.63
CA ALA A 60 -14.60 7.01 -6.25
C ALA A 60 -13.50 8.08 -6.09
N ASP A 61 -12.38 7.75 -5.45
CA ASP A 61 -11.22 8.64 -5.29
C ASP A 61 -10.62 9.09 -6.63
N LEU A 62 -10.48 8.15 -7.59
CA LEU A 62 -10.04 8.47 -8.95
C LEU A 62 -11.04 9.38 -9.67
N VAL A 63 -12.33 9.06 -9.60
CA VAL A 63 -13.38 9.85 -10.26
C VAL A 63 -13.47 11.25 -9.66
N GLU A 64 -13.36 11.38 -8.33
CA GLU A 64 -13.32 12.67 -7.65
C GLU A 64 -12.15 13.52 -8.13
N SER A 65 -10.95 12.93 -8.19
CA SER A 65 -9.73 13.60 -8.67
C SER A 65 -9.88 14.12 -10.10
N ILE A 66 -10.53 13.35 -10.97
CA ILE A 66 -10.81 13.72 -12.37
C ILE A 66 -11.86 14.83 -12.46
N ILE A 67 -13.02 14.64 -11.83
CA ILE A 67 -14.16 15.58 -11.93
C ILE A 67 -13.81 16.94 -11.31
N LYS A 68 -13.07 16.94 -10.20
CA LYS A 68 -12.63 18.16 -9.53
C LYS A 68 -11.31 18.70 -10.05
N ASN A 69 -10.66 18.00 -10.98
CA ASN A 69 -9.43 18.44 -11.61
C ASN A 69 -8.35 18.82 -10.58
N MET A 70 -8.11 17.93 -9.62
CA MET A 70 -7.34 18.23 -8.40
C MET A 70 -5.85 18.54 -8.60
N HIS A 71 -5.34 18.45 -9.83
CA HIS A 71 -3.93 18.68 -10.17
C HIS A 71 -3.75 19.92 -11.08
N GLN A 72 -4.75 20.81 -11.13
CA GLN A 72 -4.59 22.19 -11.62
C GLN A 72 -4.45 23.15 -10.44
#